data_AF-A0A960E3Q7-F1
#
_entry.id   AF-A0A960E3Q7-F1
#
_cell.length_a   1.000
_cell.length_b   1.000
_cell.length_c   1.000
_cell.angle_alpha   90.00
_cell.angle_beta   90.00
_cell.angle_gamma   90.00
#
_symmetry.space_group_name_H-M   'P 1'
#
loop_
_entity.id
_entity.type
_entity.pdbx_description
1 polymer ?
#
loop_
_entity_poly.entity_id
_entity_poly.type
_entity_poly.pdbx_seq_one_letter_code
_entity_poly.pdbx_strand_id
1 'polypeptide(L)'
;PIPPLAERAPGVPRPYVAITMRALAKDPADRYPDGAAMRADLLRFREGKAPAVATAGPPRPPTKPSPVAAPVEATAATAAAAPEGQDGARRTGWFFVIIVLLLAILAGLLFAFGQQLGIFDQQTASVTVPDVVGTDIELARQTLADAGFEVETQDRESDEDPGQVLEQSPSAGDQADEGSTVLLTISSGVGTAELPDLANQTEGDARNALRALGF
;
A
#
# COMPACT_ATOMS: atom_id res chain seq x y z
N PRO A 1 3.92 -17.71 54.19
CA PRO A 1 2.64 -18.09 53.54
C PRO A 1 1.89 -16.81 53.16
N ILE A 2 1.37 -16.70 51.93
CA ILE A 2 0.63 -15.50 51.49
C ILE A 2 -0.75 -15.56 52.14
N PRO A 3 -1.20 -14.52 52.87
CA PRO A 3 -2.51 -14.53 53.51
C PRO A 3 -3.63 -14.59 52.44
N PRO A 4 -4.73 -15.30 52.70
CA PRO A 4 -5.83 -15.47 51.76
C PRO A 4 -6.44 -14.12 51.36
N LEU A 5 -6.91 -14.02 50.11
CA LEU A 5 -7.45 -12.76 49.56
C LEU A 5 -8.61 -12.17 50.39
N ALA A 6 -9.36 -13.01 51.11
CA ALA A 6 -10.43 -12.59 52.00
C ALA A 6 -9.94 -11.74 53.20
N GLU A 7 -8.69 -11.93 53.64
CA GLU A 7 -8.09 -11.13 54.73
C GLU A 7 -7.58 -9.78 54.23
N ARG A 8 -7.18 -9.69 52.95
CA ARG A 8 -6.69 -8.45 52.33
C ARG A 8 -7.81 -7.53 51.86
N ALA A 9 -8.98 -8.08 51.53
CA ALA A 9 -10.10 -7.34 50.98
C ALA A 9 -11.42 -7.69 51.71
N PRO A 10 -11.59 -7.25 52.98
CA PRO A 10 -12.74 -7.62 53.81
C PRO A 10 -14.08 -7.08 53.30
N GLY A 11 -14.08 -6.05 52.43
CA GLY A 11 -15.28 -5.50 51.80
C GLY A 11 -15.78 -6.28 50.58
N VAL A 12 -15.07 -7.32 50.15
CA VAL A 12 -15.45 -8.11 48.96
C VAL A 12 -16.28 -9.32 49.39
N PRO A 13 -17.46 -9.54 48.79
CA PRO A 13 -18.28 -10.71 49.11
C PRO A 13 -17.52 -12.03 48.91
N ARG A 14 -17.59 -12.93 49.90
CA ARG A 14 -16.90 -14.23 49.88
C ARG A 14 -17.14 -15.07 48.60
N PRO A 15 -18.35 -15.11 48.01
CA PRO A 15 -18.58 -15.85 46.77
C PRO A 15 -17.77 -15.31 45.58
N TYR A 16 -17.54 -14.00 45.52
CA TYR A 16 -16.71 -13.38 44.49
C TYR A 16 -15.24 -13.75 44.65
N VAL A 17 -14.75 -13.78 45.90
CA VAL A 17 -13.39 -14.24 46.22
C VAL A 17 -13.18 -15.71 45.81
N ALA A 18 -14.20 -16.57 45.91
CA ALA A 18 -14.09 -17.96 45.46
C ALA A 18 -13.89 -18.07 43.93
N ILE A 19 -14.62 -17.26 43.15
CA ILE A 19 -14.48 -17.20 41.68
C ILE A 19 -13.08 -16.73 41.30
N THR A 20 -12.56 -15.69 41.96
CA THR A 20 -11.20 -15.18 41.67
C THR A 20 -10.12 -16.17 42.08
N MET A 21 -10.26 -16.86 43.22
CA MET A 21 -9.31 -17.89 43.66
C MET A 21 -9.28 -19.08 42.69
N ARG A 22 -10.43 -19.49 42.12
CA ARG A 22 -10.51 -20.54 41.10
C ARG A 22 -9.85 -20.10 39.80
N ALA A 23 -10.08 -18.86 39.36
CA ALA A 23 -9.41 -18.31 38.17
C ALA A 23 -7.88 -18.21 38.35
N LEU A 24 -7.41 -17.90 39.56
CA LEU A 24 -5.99 -17.80 39.90
C LEU A 24 -5.35 -19.13 40.36
N ALA A 25 -6.07 -20.26 40.32
CA ALA A 25 -5.55 -21.54 40.77
C ALA A 25 -4.23 -21.88 40.05
N LYS A 26 -3.24 -22.43 40.76
CA LYS A 26 -1.92 -22.70 40.17
C LYS A 26 -1.98 -23.88 39.20
N ASP A 27 -2.72 -24.92 39.55
CA ASP A 27 -2.98 -26.08 38.70
C ASP A 27 -4.09 -25.77 37.69
N PRO A 28 -3.89 -26.01 36.38
CA PRO A 28 -4.94 -25.90 35.37
C PRO A 28 -6.20 -26.72 35.66
N ALA A 29 -6.09 -27.90 36.30
CA ALA A 29 -7.24 -28.73 36.65
C ALA A 29 -8.16 -28.09 37.70
N ASP A 30 -7.59 -27.19 38.52
CA ASP A 30 -8.30 -26.40 39.51
C ASP A 30 -8.79 -25.05 38.97
N ARG A 31 -8.57 -24.74 37.68
CA ARG A 31 -9.12 -23.54 37.05
C ARG A 31 -10.51 -23.79 36.47
N TYR A 32 -11.09 -22.72 35.92
CA TYR A 32 -12.22 -22.87 35.03
C TYR A 32 -11.78 -23.55 33.72
N PRO A 33 -12.55 -24.52 33.20
CA PRO A 33 -12.22 -25.19 31.95
C PRO A 33 -12.28 -24.22 30.75
N ASP A 34 -13.16 -23.23 30.81
CA ASP A 34 -13.32 -22.19 29.79
C ASP A 34 -13.94 -20.91 30.37
N GLY A 35 -14.04 -19.87 29.54
CA GLY A 35 -14.66 -18.60 29.92
C GLY A 35 -16.18 -18.68 30.12
N ALA A 36 -16.86 -19.68 29.55
CA ALA A 36 -18.31 -19.84 29.69
C ALA A 36 -18.68 -20.32 31.11
N ALA A 37 -17.88 -21.23 31.68
CA ALA A 37 -18.00 -21.69 33.05
C ALA A 37 -17.77 -20.54 34.05
N MET A 38 -16.76 -19.69 33.82
CA MET A 38 -16.50 -18.50 34.63
C MET A 38 -17.67 -17.49 34.53
N ARG A 39 -18.18 -17.26 33.31
CA ARG A 39 -19.33 -16.37 33.08
C ARG A 39 -20.58 -16.85 33.82
N ALA A 40 -20.85 -18.16 33.82
CA ALA A 40 -21.99 -18.73 34.51
C ALA A 40 -21.94 -18.47 36.02
N ASP A 41 -20.76 -18.59 36.65
CA ASP A 41 -20.59 -18.29 38.07
C ASP A 41 -20.72 -16.80 38.41
N LEU A 42 -20.22 -15.92 37.55
CA LEU A 42 -20.40 -14.46 37.73
C LEU A 42 -21.88 -14.06 37.62
N LEU A 43 -22.64 -14.69 36.72
CA LEU A 43 -24.07 -14.46 36.58
C LEU A 43 -24.84 -14.97 37.80
N ARG A 44 -24.51 -16.16 38.33
CA ARG A 44 -25.09 -16.66 39.58
C ARG A 44 -24.84 -15.71 40.75
N PHE A 45 -23.62 -15.22 40.89
CA PHE A 45 -23.27 -14.24 41.93
C PHE A 45 -24.10 -12.96 41.81
N ARG A 46 -24.26 -12.43 40.59
CA ARG A 46 -25.12 -11.26 40.33
C ARG A 46 -26.59 -11.51 40.71
N GLU A 47 -27.07 -12.74 40.51
CA GLU A 47 -28.42 -13.17 40.90
C GLU A 47 -28.55 -13.48 42.39
N GLY A 48 -27.51 -13.26 43.20
CA GLY A 48 -27.50 -13.57 44.64
C GLY A 48 -27.36 -15.06 44.96
N LYS A 49 -27.11 -15.91 43.95
CA LYS A 49 -26.91 -17.36 44.10
C LYS A 49 -25.43 -17.67 44.33
N ALA A 50 -25.15 -18.69 45.12
CA ALA A 50 -23.78 -19.17 45.28
C ALA A 50 -23.22 -19.71 43.95
N PRO A 51 -21.93 -19.46 43.62
CA PRO A 51 -21.30 -20.08 42.47
C PRO A 51 -21.28 -21.60 42.65
N ALA A 52 -21.41 -22.34 41.55
CA ALA A 52 -21.48 -23.82 41.60
C ALA A 52 -20.19 -24.43 42.17
N VAL A 53 -19.09 -23.69 42.05
CA VAL A 53 -17.77 -24.04 42.62
C VAL A 53 -17.76 -23.94 44.15
N ALA A 54 -18.59 -23.09 44.77
CA ALA A 54 -18.67 -23.01 46.23
C ALA A 54 -19.44 -24.18 46.88
N THR A 55 -20.22 -24.92 46.09
CA THR A 55 -20.96 -26.11 46.56
C THR A 55 -20.19 -27.43 46.36
N ALA A 56 -19.09 -27.41 45.61
CA ALA A 56 -18.16 -28.52 45.56
C ALA A 56 -17.23 -28.44 46.77
N GLY A 57 -17.64 -29.06 47.88
CA GLY A 57 -16.77 -29.20 49.06
C GLY A 57 -15.43 -29.85 48.69
N PRO A 58 -14.38 -29.68 49.52
CA PRO A 58 -13.08 -30.30 49.27
C PRO A 58 -13.25 -31.81 49.04
N PRO A 59 -12.42 -32.43 48.17
CA PRO A 59 -12.46 -33.87 47.97
C PRO A 59 -12.32 -34.53 49.35
N ARG A 60 -13.37 -35.23 49.80
CA ARG A 60 -13.26 -36.06 51.01
C ARG A 60 -12.18 -37.09 50.73
N PRO A 61 -11.22 -37.31 51.65
CA PRO A 61 -10.33 -38.46 51.51
C PRO A 61 -11.18 -39.73 51.42
N PRO A 62 -10.79 -40.72 50.61
CA PRO A 62 -11.54 -41.97 50.50
C PRO A 62 -11.60 -42.63 51.87
N THR A 63 -12.80 -42.65 52.47
CA THR A 63 -13.10 -43.52 53.60
C THR A 63 -12.95 -44.95 53.12
N LYS A 64 -11.94 -45.64 53.65
CA LYS A 64 -11.66 -47.07 53.46
C LYS A 64 -12.92 -47.89 53.76
N PRO A 65 -13.41 -48.74 52.85
CA PRO A 65 -14.26 -49.86 53.23
C PRO A 65 -13.38 -50.96 53.84
N SER A 66 -13.64 -51.33 55.09
CA SER A 66 -13.21 -52.62 55.66
C SER A 66 -14.20 -53.72 55.26
N PRO A 67 -13.77 -55.00 55.24
CA PRO A 67 -13.98 -55.89 54.10
C PRO A 67 -14.96 -57.02 54.38
N VAL A 68 -15.60 -57.55 53.33
CA VAL A 68 -15.98 -58.97 53.26
C VAL A 68 -15.64 -59.51 51.87
N ALA A 69 -14.81 -60.57 51.88
CA ALA A 69 -14.55 -61.57 50.84
C ALA A 69 -13.81 -61.15 49.55
N ALA A 70 -12.53 -61.53 49.50
CA ALA A 70 -11.73 -61.80 48.31
C ALA A 70 -12.07 -63.20 47.73
N PRO A 71 -11.37 -63.75 46.71
CA PRO A 71 -10.67 -63.15 45.56
C PRO A 71 -11.07 -63.82 44.21
N VAL A 72 -10.80 -63.18 43.07
CA VAL A 72 -10.32 -63.90 41.87
C VAL A 72 -9.55 -62.96 40.96
N GLU A 73 -8.35 -63.39 40.60
CA GLU A 73 -7.39 -62.74 39.72
C GLU A 73 -7.88 -62.64 38.27
N ALA A 74 -7.55 -61.50 37.68
CA ALA A 74 -6.99 -61.26 36.35
C ALA A 74 -7.41 -62.14 35.14
N THR A 75 -7.85 -61.41 34.10
CA THR A 75 -7.49 -61.54 32.66
C THR A 75 -8.65 -61.85 31.72
N ALA A 76 -9.10 -60.82 30.97
CA ALA A 76 -9.43 -60.81 29.54
C ALA A 76 -10.12 -59.46 29.22
N ALA A 77 -9.45 -58.54 28.53
CA ALA A 77 -9.64 -58.30 27.11
C ALA A 77 -11.10 -57.97 26.72
N THR A 78 -11.35 -56.73 26.28
CA THR A 78 -12.09 -56.41 25.04
C THR A 78 -12.09 -54.89 24.85
N ALA A 79 -11.35 -54.45 23.85
CA ALA A 79 -11.54 -53.15 23.21
C ALA A 79 -12.85 -53.20 22.40
N ALA A 80 -13.76 -52.27 22.68
CA ALA A 80 -14.93 -51.99 21.84
C ALA A 80 -15.31 -50.49 21.95
N ALA A 81 -15.01 -49.79 20.85
CA ALA A 81 -15.79 -48.73 20.18
C ALA A 81 -16.55 -47.63 20.98
N ALA A 82 -16.04 -46.38 20.85
CA ALA A 82 -16.66 -45.14 20.33
C ALA A 82 -18.01 -44.60 20.93
N PRO A 83 -18.22 -43.26 21.00
CA PRO A 83 -18.25 -42.40 19.81
C PRO A 83 -17.41 -41.10 19.88
N GLU A 84 -17.18 -40.61 18.67
CA GLU A 84 -16.53 -39.38 18.23
C GLU A 84 -17.13 -38.09 18.81
N GLY A 85 -16.34 -37.02 18.84
CA GLY A 85 -16.91 -35.67 18.93
C GLY A 85 -15.94 -34.56 19.33
N GLN A 86 -15.12 -34.09 18.39
CA GLN A 86 -15.19 -32.73 17.84
C GLN A 86 -13.84 -32.32 17.23
N ASP A 87 -13.74 -32.55 15.91
CA ASP A 87 -12.79 -31.92 15.01
C ASP A 87 -12.96 -30.39 15.05
N GLY A 88 -12.01 -29.71 15.70
CA GLY A 88 -11.87 -28.26 15.68
C GLY A 88 -10.92 -27.75 14.59
N ALA A 89 -10.67 -28.51 13.53
CA ALA A 89 -9.84 -28.08 12.41
C ALA A 89 -10.72 -27.53 11.28
N ARG A 90 -10.33 -26.38 10.69
CA ARG A 90 -10.70 -25.81 9.36
C ARG A 90 -11.21 -24.37 9.32
N ARG A 91 -11.24 -23.62 10.44
CA ARG A 91 -11.69 -22.21 10.39
C ARG A 91 -10.62 -21.25 9.87
N THR A 92 -9.34 -21.55 10.13
CA THR A 92 -8.20 -20.70 9.77
C THR A 92 -7.83 -20.77 8.29
N GLY A 93 -8.06 -21.90 7.61
CA GLY A 93 -7.78 -22.05 6.18
C GLY A 93 -8.62 -21.11 5.30
N TRP A 94 -9.87 -20.86 5.68
CA TRP A 94 -10.75 -19.94 4.96
C TRP A 94 -10.25 -18.49 5.04
N PHE A 95 -9.65 -18.07 6.16
CA PHE A 95 -9.06 -16.73 6.25
C PHE A 95 -7.91 -16.53 5.25
N PHE A 96 -7.08 -17.55 4.99
CA PHE A 96 -6.04 -17.47 3.96
C PHE A 96 -6.64 -17.36 2.55
N VAL A 97 -7.73 -18.08 2.26
CA VAL A 97 -8.45 -17.95 0.98
C VAL A 97 -9.03 -16.53 0.83
N ILE A 98 -9.62 -15.98 1.89
CA ILE A 98 -10.15 -14.60 1.89
C ILE A 98 -9.02 -13.57 1.71
N ILE A 99 -7.87 -13.76 2.38
CA ILE A 99 -6.70 -12.88 2.24
C ILE A 99 -6.16 -12.90 0.81
N VAL A 100 -6.01 -14.08 0.22
CA VAL A 100 -5.54 -14.21 -1.17
C VAL A 100 -6.53 -13.57 -2.15
N LEU A 101 -7.84 -13.77 -1.92
CA LEU A 101 -8.88 -13.11 -2.70
C LEU A 101 -8.81 -11.58 -2.57
N LEU A 102 -8.65 -11.06 -1.35
CA LEU A 102 -8.54 -9.62 -1.09
C LEU A 102 -7.29 -9.02 -1.72
N LEU A 103 -6.16 -9.72 -1.69
CA LEU A 103 -4.93 -9.27 -2.34
C LEU A 103 -5.05 -9.29 -3.86
N ALA A 104 -5.73 -10.28 -4.44
CA ALA A 104 -5.99 -10.32 -5.88
C ALA A 104 -6.92 -9.18 -6.30
N ILE A 105 -7.98 -8.90 -5.52
CA ILE A 105 -8.89 -7.77 -5.75
C ILE A 105 -8.14 -6.45 -5.59
N LEU A 106 -7.32 -6.31 -4.54
CA LEU A 106 -6.53 -5.10 -4.29
C LEU A 106 -5.51 -4.88 -5.41
N ALA A 107 -4.82 -5.92 -5.87
CA ALA A 107 -3.90 -5.83 -7.00
C ALA A 107 -4.63 -5.42 -8.29
N GLY A 108 -5.82 -5.99 -8.56
CA GLY A 108 -6.66 -5.59 -9.68
C GLY A 108 -7.13 -4.14 -9.59
N LEU A 109 -7.53 -3.68 -8.40
CA LEU A 109 -7.92 -2.29 -8.17
C LEU A 109 -6.73 -1.32 -8.26
N LEU A 110 -5.56 -1.69 -7.74
CA LEU A 110 -4.34 -0.89 -7.88
C LEU A 110 -3.87 -0.83 -9.34
N PHE A 111 -4.00 -1.93 -10.08
CA PHE A 111 -3.73 -1.96 -11.51
C PHE A 111 -4.70 -1.06 -12.27
N ALA A 112 -6.02 -1.20 -12.05
CA ALA A 112 -7.04 -0.34 -12.66
C ALA A 112 -6.89 1.14 -12.27
N PHE A 113 -6.52 1.43 -11.03
CA PHE A 113 -6.27 2.79 -10.54
C PHE A 113 -5.00 3.39 -11.15
N GLY A 114 -3.94 2.59 -11.29
CA GLY A 114 -2.73 3.03 -11.97
C GLY A 114 -2.93 3.26 -13.47
N GLN A 115 -3.82 2.50 -14.11
CA GLN A 115 -4.26 2.79 -15.50
C GLN A 115 -4.93 4.17 -15.58
N GLN A 116 -5.81 4.53 -14.63
CA GLN A 116 -6.47 5.85 -14.61
C GLN A 116 -5.54 7.03 -14.26
N LEU A 117 -4.41 6.77 -13.62
CA LEU A 117 -3.36 7.76 -13.35
C LEU A 117 -2.38 7.94 -14.52
N GLY A 118 -2.57 7.24 -15.65
CA GLY A 118 -1.69 7.34 -16.82
C GLY A 118 -0.29 6.75 -16.61
N ILE A 119 -0.09 5.95 -15.55
CA ILE A 119 1.23 5.38 -15.21
C ILE A 119 1.60 4.21 -16.14
N PHE A 120 0.63 3.71 -16.90
CA PHE A 120 0.77 2.58 -17.82
C PHE A 120 0.34 2.90 -19.25
N ASP A 121 -0.07 4.13 -19.53
CA ASP A 121 -0.51 4.55 -20.86
C ASP A 121 0.73 4.91 -21.70
N GLN A 122 1.43 3.88 -22.16
CA GLN A 122 2.50 3.94 -23.16
C GLN A 122 1.99 3.33 -24.47
N GLN A 123 0.77 3.71 -24.84
CA GLN A 123 0.19 3.37 -26.14
C GLN A 123 -0.06 4.65 -26.93
N THR A 124 0.94 5.52 -26.95
CA THR A 124 1.05 6.56 -27.96
C THR A 124 1.24 5.87 -29.30
N ALA A 125 0.28 6.06 -30.21
CA ALA A 125 0.51 5.70 -31.59
C ALA A 125 1.70 6.53 -32.07
N SER A 126 2.76 5.87 -32.54
CA SER A 126 3.89 6.60 -33.13
C SER A 126 3.48 7.08 -34.51
N VAL A 127 3.53 8.39 -34.71
CA VAL A 127 3.25 9.05 -35.99
C VAL A 127 4.58 9.47 -36.61
N THR A 128 4.67 9.34 -37.93
CA THR A 128 5.85 9.80 -38.66
C THR A 128 5.87 11.32 -38.72
N VAL A 129 6.98 11.92 -38.30
CA VAL A 129 7.18 13.37 -38.33
C VAL A 129 7.34 13.85 -39.79
N PRO A 130 6.47 14.75 -40.28
CA PRO A 130 6.62 15.37 -41.60
C PRO A 130 7.91 16.18 -41.75
N ASP A 131 8.38 16.33 -42.98
CA ASP A 131 9.47 17.26 -43.30
C ASP A 131 8.92 18.67 -43.51
N VAL A 132 9.35 19.60 -42.65
CA VAL A 132 8.99 21.03 -42.74
C VAL A 132 10.22 21.94 -42.84
N VAL A 133 11.43 21.37 -43.00
CA VAL A 133 12.65 22.15 -43.18
C VAL A 133 12.61 22.91 -44.51
N GLY A 134 13.01 24.18 -44.48
CA GLY A 134 12.98 25.09 -45.64
C GLY A 134 11.59 25.65 -45.96
N THR A 135 10.56 25.29 -45.19
CA THR A 135 9.22 25.88 -45.33
C THR A 135 9.04 27.10 -44.44
N ASP A 136 8.01 27.91 -44.74
CA ASP A 136 7.58 29.00 -43.88
C ASP A 136 6.95 28.46 -42.58
N ILE A 137 7.19 29.13 -41.46
CA ILE A 137 6.71 28.69 -40.13
C ILE A 137 5.19 28.48 -40.07
N GLU A 138 4.37 29.24 -40.80
CA GLU A 138 2.92 29.07 -40.76
C GLU A 138 2.50 27.78 -41.49
N LEU A 139 3.16 27.45 -42.61
CA LEU A 139 2.94 26.20 -43.33
C LEU A 139 3.49 24.99 -42.54
N ALA A 140 4.65 25.14 -41.92
CA ALA A 140 5.25 24.14 -41.05
C ALA A 140 4.32 23.81 -39.88
N ARG A 141 3.81 24.84 -39.20
CA ARG A 141 2.88 24.69 -38.07
C ARG A 141 1.60 23.98 -38.49
N GLN A 142 1.03 24.33 -39.64
CA GLN A 142 -0.16 23.67 -40.15
C GLN A 142 0.10 22.19 -40.45
N THR A 143 1.21 21.88 -41.13
CA THR A 143 1.57 20.50 -41.50
C THR A 143 1.79 19.61 -40.28
N LEU A 144 2.46 20.15 -39.25
CA LEU A 144 2.70 19.44 -38.00
C LEU A 144 1.42 19.26 -37.18
N ALA A 145 0.56 20.29 -37.12
CA ALA A 145 -0.73 20.20 -36.44
C ALA A 145 -1.68 19.19 -37.11
N ASP A 146 -1.72 19.16 -38.45
CA ASP A 146 -2.51 18.18 -39.22
C ASP A 146 -2.01 16.74 -38.98
N ALA A 147 -0.71 16.58 -38.69
CA ALA A 147 -0.10 15.31 -38.29
C ALA A 147 -0.25 15.00 -36.78
N GLY A 148 -0.87 15.88 -36.01
CA GLY A 148 -1.15 15.67 -34.58
C GLY A 148 0.01 16.05 -33.64
N PHE A 149 0.94 16.89 -34.09
CA PHE A 149 2.06 17.36 -33.28
C PHE A 149 1.83 18.78 -32.75
N GLU A 150 2.37 19.07 -31.57
CA GLU A 150 2.51 20.43 -31.06
C GLU A 150 3.80 21.07 -31.58
N VAL A 151 3.83 22.40 -31.71
CA VAL A 151 4.96 23.11 -32.32
C VAL A 151 5.52 24.15 -31.36
N GLU A 152 6.82 24.03 -31.08
CA GLU A 152 7.61 25.02 -30.37
C GLU A 152 8.65 25.63 -31.31
N THR A 153 8.95 26.92 -31.17
CA THR A 153 9.85 27.63 -32.09
C THR A 153 11.01 28.29 -31.34
N GLN A 154 12.20 28.22 -31.92
CA GLN A 154 13.39 28.92 -31.48
C GLN A 154 13.98 29.75 -32.62
N ASP A 155 14.29 31.01 -32.34
CA ASP A 155 14.93 31.89 -33.31
C ASP A 155 16.44 31.65 -33.39
N ARG A 156 16.98 31.71 -34.60
CA ARG A 156 18.41 31.69 -34.87
C ARG A 156 18.75 32.63 -36.02
N GLU A 157 19.82 33.41 -35.87
CA GLU A 157 20.38 34.20 -36.96
C GLU A 157 20.91 33.29 -38.08
N SER A 158 20.49 33.58 -39.31
CA SER A 158 20.98 32.91 -40.51
C SER A 158 20.84 33.82 -41.73
N ASP A 159 21.47 33.42 -42.83
CA ASP A 159 21.37 34.11 -44.12
C ASP A 159 20.04 33.83 -44.85
N GLU A 160 19.20 32.94 -44.32
CA GLU A 160 17.89 32.60 -44.88
C GLU A 160 16.83 33.64 -44.53
N ASP A 161 15.75 33.66 -45.31
CA ASP A 161 14.62 34.58 -45.10
C ASP A 161 14.02 34.44 -43.67
N PRO A 162 13.71 35.56 -43.00
CA PRO A 162 13.08 35.52 -41.67
C PRO A 162 11.78 34.69 -41.68
N GLY A 163 11.63 33.80 -40.70
CA GLY A 163 10.49 32.89 -40.57
C GLY A 163 10.63 31.56 -41.30
N GLN A 164 11.71 31.35 -42.06
CA GLN A 164 12.01 30.05 -42.66
C GLN A 164 12.51 29.05 -41.61
N VAL A 165 12.01 27.81 -41.64
CA VAL A 165 12.48 26.72 -40.79
C VAL A 165 13.85 26.24 -41.24
N LEU A 166 14.84 26.35 -40.37
CA LEU A 166 16.23 25.92 -40.59
C LEU A 166 16.45 24.48 -40.14
N GLU A 167 15.83 24.10 -39.04
CA GLU A 167 16.01 22.80 -38.42
C GLU A 167 14.72 22.39 -37.69
N GLN A 168 14.49 21.09 -37.60
CA GLN A 168 13.39 20.52 -36.83
C GLN A 168 13.91 19.39 -35.95
N SER A 169 13.32 19.23 -34.76
CA SER A 169 13.60 18.13 -33.85
C SER A 169 12.30 17.62 -33.23
N PRO A 170 11.93 16.33 -33.38
CA PRO A 170 12.64 15.25 -34.10
C PRO A 170 12.82 15.46 -35.60
N SER A 171 13.71 14.69 -36.23
CA SER A 171 14.04 14.85 -37.66
C SER A 171 12.90 14.34 -38.55
N ALA A 172 12.89 14.81 -39.79
CA ALA A 172 11.92 14.34 -40.78
C ALA A 172 11.98 12.81 -40.96
N GLY A 173 10.82 12.16 -40.92
CA GLY A 173 10.71 10.71 -41.03
C GLY A 173 10.91 9.94 -39.72
N ASP A 174 11.31 10.61 -38.64
CA ASP A 174 11.38 9.98 -37.32
C ASP A 174 9.98 9.59 -36.83
N GLN A 175 9.93 8.60 -35.95
CA GLN A 175 8.71 8.23 -35.24
C GLN A 175 8.67 8.98 -33.90
N ALA A 176 7.62 9.76 -33.71
CA ALA A 176 7.37 10.48 -32.47
C ALA A 176 5.95 10.17 -31.97
N ASP A 177 5.74 10.33 -30.68
CA ASP A 177 4.45 10.09 -30.07
C ASP A 177 3.41 11.08 -30.60
N GLU A 178 2.21 10.61 -30.93
CA GLU A 178 1.07 11.50 -31.24
C GLU A 178 0.86 12.50 -30.09
N GLY A 179 0.72 13.78 -30.41
CA GLY A 179 0.62 14.86 -29.42
C GLY A 179 1.94 15.31 -28.81
N SER A 180 3.09 14.77 -29.26
CA SER A 180 4.40 15.29 -28.84
C SER A 180 4.74 16.64 -29.46
N THR A 181 5.66 17.36 -28.82
CA THR A 181 6.13 18.67 -29.27
C THR A 181 7.33 18.53 -30.21
N VAL A 182 7.25 19.17 -31.38
CA VAL A 182 8.34 19.33 -32.34
C VAL A 182 8.93 20.73 -32.19
N LEU A 183 10.23 20.79 -31.93
CA LEU A 183 10.99 22.04 -31.86
C LEU A 183 11.46 22.43 -33.27
N LEU A 184 11.08 23.62 -33.71
CA LEU A 184 11.50 24.23 -34.97
C LEU A 184 12.49 25.36 -34.69
N THR A 185 13.68 25.28 -35.28
CA THR A 185 14.61 26.40 -35.32
C THR A 185 14.29 27.23 -36.55
N ILE A 186 13.90 28.50 -36.37
CA ILE A 186 13.53 29.42 -37.44
C ILE A 186 14.57 30.51 -37.63
N SER A 187 14.71 30.98 -38.87
CA SER A 187 15.57 32.11 -39.20
C SER A 187 14.99 33.40 -38.64
N SER A 188 15.78 34.15 -37.90
CA SER A 188 15.49 35.56 -37.58
C SER A 188 16.01 36.54 -38.64
N GLY A 189 16.62 36.02 -39.71
CA GLY A 189 17.39 36.77 -40.70
C GLY A 189 18.79 37.16 -40.22
N VAL A 190 19.51 37.89 -41.08
CA VAL A 190 20.86 38.38 -40.77
C VAL A 190 20.80 39.39 -39.62
N GLY A 191 21.62 39.18 -38.59
CA GLY A 191 21.73 40.09 -37.45
C GLY A 191 22.07 41.51 -37.94
N THR A 192 21.14 42.45 -37.78
CA THR A 192 21.41 43.86 -38.08
C THR A 192 22.03 44.52 -36.85
N ALA A 193 23.32 44.83 -36.92
CA ALA A 193 23.99 45.62 -35.90
C ALA A 193 23.84 47.12 -36.23
N GLU A 194 23.39 47.91 -35.25
CA GLU A 194 23.27 49.36 -35.40
C GLU A 194 24.67 49.99 -35.47
N LEU A 195 25.01 50.58 -36.62
CA LEU A 195 26.27 51.27 -36.81
C LEU A 195 26.18 52.67 -36.19
N PRO A 196 27.02 53.02 -35.20
CA PRO A 196 27.03 54.36 -34.62
C PRO A 196 27.48 55.39 -35.65
N ASP A 197 27.06 56.64 -35.50
CA ASP A 197 27.51 57.72 -36.38
C ASP A 197 29.01 57.97 -36.19
N LEU A 198 29.79 57.61 -37.22
CA LEU A 198 31.23 57.79 -37.26
C LEU A 198 31.63 59.12 -37.92
N ALA A 199 30.67 59.94 -38.35
CA ALA A 199 30.97 61.24 -38.95
C ALA A 199 31.69 62.16 -37.95
N ASN A 200 32.75 62.82 -38.42
CA ASN A 200 33.62 63.71 -37.64
C ASN A 200 34.44 63.04 -36.52
N GLN A 201 34.52 61.71 -36.47
CA GLN A 201 35.46 61.00 -35.59
C GLN A 201 36.83 60.83 -36.25
N THR A 202 37.88 60.66 -35.43
CA THR A 202 39.18 60.25 -35.96
C THR A 202 39.14 58.77 -36.38
N GLU A 203 40.00 58.35 -37.31
CA GLU A 203 40.08 56.94 -37.72
C GLU A 203 40.33 56.00 -36.53
N GLY A 204 41.14 56.44 -35.56
CA GLY A 204 41.44 55.67 -34.34
C GLY A 204 40.20 55.47 -33.46
N ASP A 205 39.42 56.52 -33.26
CA ASP A 205 38.20 56.48 -32.44
C ASP A 205 37.11 55.66 -33.11
N ALA A 206 36.90 55.86 -34.42
CA ALA A 206 35.96 55.10 -35.21
C ALA A 206 36.27 53.60 -35.20
N ARG A 207 37.55 53.23 -35.33
CA ARG A 207 37.99 51.83 -35.28
C ARG A 207 37.78 51.21 -33.89
N ASN A 208 38.01 51.97 -32.82
CA ASN A 208 37.75 51.50 -31.47
C ASN A 208 36.25 51.31 -31.20
N ALA A 209 35.40 52.22 -31.72
CA ALA A 209 33.95 52.12 -31.62
C ALA A 209 33.41 50.88 -32.35
N LEU A 210 33.91 50.59 -33.55
CA LEU A 210 33.53 49.37 -34.30
C LEU A 210 33.96 48.09 -33.59
N ARG A 211 35.20 48.04 -33.07
CA ARG A 211 35.68 46.87 -32.29
C ARG A 211 34.87 46.63 -31.03
N ALA A 212 34.42 47.70 -30.37
CA ALA A 212 33.58 47.59 -29.18
C ALA A 212 32.22 46.93 -29.47
N LEU A 213 31.76 46.99 -30.72
CA LEU A 213 30.54 46.35 -31.21
C LEU A 213 30.78 44.96 -31.83
N GLY A 214 32.02 44.46 -31.82
CA GLY A 214 32.35 43.12 -32.32
C GLY A 214 32.61 43.01 -33.82
N PHE A 215 32.82 44.14 -34.52
CA PHE A 215 33.24 44.19 -35.93
C PHE A 215 34.76 44.15 -36.12
#